data_AF-A0A350JN81-F1
#
_entry.id   AF-A0A350JN81-F1
#
_cell.length_a   1.000
_cell.length_b   1.000
_cell.length_c   1.000
_cell.angle_alpha   90.00
_cell.angle_beta   90.00
_cell.angle_gamma   90.00
#
_symmetry.space_group_name_H-M   'P 1'
#
loop_
_entity.id
_entity.type
_entity.pdbx_description
1 polymer ?
#
loop_
_entity_poly.entity_id
_entity_poly.type
_entity_poly.pdbx_seq_one_letter_code
_entity_poly.pdbx_strand_id
1 'polypeptide(L)' 'MNPVDHPMGGGEGKSSGGHPRSRNGIPAKGYKTRAKKKPSNKFIVEKRKK' A
#
# COMPACT_ATOMS: atom_id res chain seq x y z
N MET A 1 6.28 -13.71 -10.25
CA MET A 1 6.02 -12.59 -11.20
C MET A 1 7.36 -12.07 -11.65
N ASN A 2 7.42 -11.55 -12.87
CA ASN A 2 8.64 -10.93 -13.37
C ASN A 2 8.73 -9.47 -12.90
N PRO A 3 9.93 -8.87 -12.89
CA PRO A 3 10.10 -7.46 -12.51
C PRO A 3 9.25 -6.48 -13.33
N VAL A 4 8.93 -6.83 -14.58
CA VAL A 4 8.08 -6.00 -15.47
C VAL A 4 6.63 -5.94 -15.00
N ASP A 5 6.13 -6.98 -14.33
CA ASP A 5 4.72 -7.09 -13.96
C ASP A 5 4.41 -6.47 -12.60
N HIS A 6 5.37 -6.53 -11.67
CA HIS A 6 5.14 -6.14 -10.30
C HIS A 6 6.42 -5.64 -9.63
N PRO A 7 6.33 -4.60 -8.76
CA PRO A 7 7.47 -4.09 -7.99
C PRO A 7 8.12 -5.09 -7.00
N MET A 8 7.56 -6.29 -6.88
CA MET A 8 8.05 -7.37 -6.02
C MET A 8 8.34 -8.65 -6.82
N GLY A 9 8.34 -8.55 -8.15
CA GLY A 9 8.68 -9.65 -9.05
C GLY A 9 10.19 -9.76 -9.27
N GLY A 10 10.63 -10.95 -9.66
CA GLY A 10 12.02 -11.28 -9.94
C GLY A 10 12.81 -11.81 -8.75
N GLY A 11 14.11 -12.00 -8.98
CA GLY A 11 15.02 -12.75 -8.12
C GLY A 11 15.19 -14.19 -8.60
N GLU A 12 16.39 -14.72 -8.45
CA GLU A 12 16.67 -16.13 -8.73
C GLU A 12 16.01 -17.01 -7.66
N GLY A 13 15.29 -18.05 -8.09
CA GLY A 13 14.55 -18.92 -7.17
C GLY A 13 13.48 -18.17 -6.36
N LYS A 14 13.42 -18.45 -5.06
CA LYS A 14 12.45 -17.82 -4.15
C LYS A 14 13.04 -16.56 -3.53
N SER A 15 12.46 -15.41 -3.84
CA SER A 15 12.85 -14.10 -3.31
C SER A 15 11.78 -13.52 -2.37
N SER A 16 12.17 -12.59 -1.50
CA SER A 16 11.26 -11.97 -0.52
C SER A 16 10.42 -10.82 -1.10
N GLY A 17 10.89 -10.17 -2.18
CA GLY A 17 10.24 -8.99 -2.78
C GLY A 17 10.35 -7.70 -1.95
N GLY A 18 11.09 -7.70 -0.84
CA GLY A 18 11.35 -6.50 -0.03
C GLY A 18 10.13 -5.95 0.70
N HIS A 19 9.96 -4.62 0.68
CA HIS A 19 8.82 -3.96 1.33
C HIS A 19 7.52 -4.24 0.56
N PRO A 20 6.45 -4.72 1.23
CA PRO A 20 5.18 -5.03 0.57
C PRO A 20 4.56 -3.82 -0.13
N ARG A 21 4.42 -3.91 -1.44
CA ARG A 21 3.89 -2.86 -2.31
C ARG A 21 2.73 -3.39 -3.15
N SER A 22 1.81 -2.50 -3.51
CA SER A 22 0.82 -2.78 -4.56
C SER A 22 1.49 -2.83 -5.93
N ARG A 23 0.73 -3.22 -6.96
CA ARG A 23 1.19 -3.21 -8.36
C ARG A 23 1.75 -1.85 -8.79
N ASN A 24 1.20 -0.76 -8.25
CA ASN A 24 1.60 0.61 -8.58
C ASN A 24 2.68 1.15 -7.62
N GLY A 25 3.27 0.31 -6.77
CA GLY A 25 4.30 0.72 -5.82
C GLY A 25 3.78 1.45 -4.58
N ILE A 26 2.47 1.43 -4.29
CA ILE A 26 1.95 2.03 -3.05
C ILE A 26 2.22 1.07 -1.89
N PRO A 27 2.74 1.51 -0.73
CA PRO A 27 2.99 0.62 0.40
C PRO A 27 1.69 -0.06 0.85
N ALA A 28 1.71 -1.39 0.98
CA ALA A 28 0.53 -2.18 1.31
C ALA A 28 0.32 -2.36 2.83
N LYS A 29 1.32 -2.01 3.65
CA LYS A 29 1.27 -2.13 5.11
C LYS A 29 1.21 -0.74 5.75
N GLY A 30 0.09 -0.44 6.42
CA GLY A 30 -0.07 0.75 7.27
C GLY A 30 -0.26 2.09 6.56
N TYR A 31 -0.20 2.14 5.23
CA TYR A 31 -0.37 3.38 4.49
C TYR A 31 -1.81 3.88 4.51
N LYS A 32 -2.01 5.12 4.97
CA LYS A 32 -3.33 5.77 4.99
C LYS A 32 -3.60 6.39 3.62
N THR A 33 -4.58 5.85 2.90
CA THR A 33 -4.96 6.32 1.56
C THR A 33 -5.97 7.47 1.56
N ARG A 34 -6.57 7.80 2.71
CA ARG A 34 -7.58 8.86 2.82
C ARG A 34 -6.94 10.24 2.69
N ALA A 35 -7.47 11.08 1.80
CA ALA A 35 -7.03 12.45 1.60
C ALA A 35 -7.16 13.29 2.88
N LYS A 36 -6.07 13.97 3.25
CA LYS A 36 -5.99 14.77 4.50
C LYS A 36 -6.96 15.96 4.52
N LYS A 37 -7.30 16.54 3.36
CA LYS A 37 -8.13 17.76 3.24
C LYS A 37 -9.58 17.50 2.82
N LYS A 38 -10.08 16.26 2.92
CA LYS A 38 -11.45 15.92 2.49
C LYS A 38 -12.48 16.71 3.35
N PRO A 39 -13.44 17.46 2.77
CA PRO A 39 -14.40 18.26 3.53
C PRO A 39 -15.21 17.45 4.55
N SER A 40 -15.51 16.19 4.24
CA SER A 40 -16.18 15.25 5.15
C SER A 40 -15.46 15.02 6.49
N ASN A 41 -14.18 15.43 6.62
CA ASN A 41 -13.43 15.31 7.87
C ASN A 41 -14.13 15.99 9.05
N LYS A 42 -14.85 17.09 8.80
CA LYS A 42 -15.56 17.83 9.86
C LYS A 42 -16.67 17.03 10.53
N PHE A 43 -17.13 15.95 9.90
CA PHE A 43 -18.20 15.10 10.40
C PHE A 43 -17.71 13.80 11.04
N ILE A 44 -16.39 13.56 11.09
CA ILE A 44 -15.82 12.31 11.61
C ILE A 44 -15.35 12.51 13.05
N VAL A 45 -16.02 11.84 13.99
CA VAL A 45 -15.70 11.90 15.44
C VAL A 45 -14.56 10.95 15.79
N GLU A 46 -14.60 9.70 15.34
CA GLU A 46 -13.54 8.71 15.54
C GLU A 46 -13.26 7.90 14.28
N LYS A 47 -12.06 7.28 14.22
CA LYS A 47 -11.71 6.32 13.17
C LYS A 47 -12.13 4.93 13.62
N ARG A 48 -12.47 4.07 12.65
CA ARG A 48 -12.76 2.65 12.90
C ARG A 48 -11.62 2.01 13.69
N LYS A 49 -11.94 1.37 14.82
CA LYS A 49 -11.00 0.59 15.63
C LYS A 49 -10.48 -0.61 14.82
N LYS A 50 -9.27 -1.06 15.15
CA LYS A 50 -8.69 -2.26 14.55
C LYS A 50 -9.42 -3.50 15.04
#